data_AF-A0A928J9Z5-F1
#
_entry.id   AF-A0A928J9Z5-F1
#
_cell.length_a   1.000
_cell.length_b   1.000
_cell.length_c   1.000
_cell.angle_alpha   90.00
_cell.angle_beta   90.00
_cell.angle_gamma   90.00
#
_symmetry.space_group_name_H-M   'P 1'
#
loop_
_entity.id
_entity.type
_entity.pdbx_description
1 polymer ?
#
loop_
_entity_poly.entity_id
_entity_poly.type
_entity_poly.pdbx_seq_one_letter_code
_entity_poly.pdbx_strand_id
1 'polypeptide(L)'
;MKKIWAMALAVVMMIAAVPVTVGAETDGYYTYAVENGEATITDVDTSISGDVTIPYTLGGYLVRSINSFAFKECNNSMSVTIPDNITYIDDFAFADCNGLESVTIGDGITYIHDFAFSNCQELTVINFGKNIKGIGAYSFGNCYNLENVFIPINITSISDIAFINCSKITEVFYEGGHVAWKKVTKDTIDNYLTSADHIHFNVSDPQKHYTLNEIIKEATCTEAGTGNYICNCGYYKLDDIAPTHNTEIHNNIVPTCTTDGYTGDTVCVDCGEILEAGNTIPVKGHTLGEWTNVTEPTEATEGLRVKSCTDCGAEIERETIPALTPASTPGDATGDGKINLTDVSNILKYIAKWDVALK
;
A
#
# COMPACT_ATOMS: atom_id res chain seq x y z
N MET A 1 -13.88 61.48 -58.12
CA MET A 1 -12.71 60.72 -57.62
C MET A 1 -12.50 61.05 -56.14
N LYS A 2 -12.18 60.03 -55.32
CA LYS A 2 -11.82 60.04 -53.88
C LYS A 2 -12.96 59.99 -52.83
N LYS A 3 -13.51 58.78 -52.57
CA LYS A 3 -13.21 57.91 -51.40
C LYS A 3 -12.39 58.60 -50.26
N ILE A 4 -12.68 58.59 -48.95
CA ILE A 4 -12.98 57.47 -48.03
C ILE A 4 -13.25 58.02 -46.58
N TRP A 5 -14.29 57.49 -45.92
CA TRP A 5 -14.43 56.96 -44.54
C TRP A 5 -14.44 57.82 -43.26
N ALA A 6 -15.43 57.47 -42.43
CA ALA A 6 -15.66 57.86 -41.05
C ALA A 6 -14.57 57.33 -40.10
N MET A 7 -14.14 58.18 -39.17
CA MET A 7 -13.47 57.74 -37.95
C MET A 7 -14.50 57.71 -36.82
N ALA A 8 -14.96 56.50 -36.46
CA ALA A 8 -15.56 56.25 -35.17
C ALA A 8 -14.41 56.12 -34.16
N LEU A 9 -14.35 57.05 -33.21
CA LEU A 9 -13.42 57.02 -32.09
C LEU A 9 -13.88 55.92 -31.12
N ALA A 10 -13.35 54.70 -31.27
CA ALA A 10 -13.52 53.65 -30.29
C ALA A 10 -12.65 53.98 -29.06
N VAL A 11 -13.28 54.52 -28.01
CA VAL A 11 -12.68 54.57 -26.68
C VAL A 11 -12.63 53.13 -26.17
N VAL A 12 -11.52 52.44 -26.43
CA VAL A 12 -11.21 51.19 -25.74
C VAL A 12 -10.82 51.59 -24.31
N MET A 13 -11.78 51.47 -23.39
CA MET A 13 -11.49 51.45 -21.97
C MET A 13 -10.58 50.24 -21.72
N MET A 14 -9.26 50.46 -21.63
CA MET A 14 -8.37 49.53 -20.95
C MET A 14 -8.86 49.45 -19.51
N ILE A 15 -9.75 48.49 -19.24
CA ILE A 15 -9.92 47.99 -17.89
C ILE A 15 -8.59 47.32 -17.59
N ALA A 16 -7.70 48.04 -16.91
CA ALA A 16 -6.62 47.37 -16.21
C ALA A 16 -7.31 46.35 -15.29
N ALA A 17 -7.13 45.07 -15.58
CA ALA A 17 -7.46 44.03 -14.61
C ALA A 17 -6.59 44.36 -13.40
N VAL A 18 -7.17 45.02 -12.41
CA VAL A 18 -6.56 45.08 -11.08
C VAL A 18 -6.47 43.60 -10.69
N PRO A 19 -5.27 43.05 -10.44
CA PRO A 19 -5.18 41.69 -9.94
C PRO A 19 -6.08 41.66 -8.71
N VAL A 20 -7.14 40.86 -8.79
CA VAL A 20 -8.00 40.61 -7.64
C VAL A 20 -7.10 39.79 -6.71
N THR A 21 -6.45 40.46 -5.77
CA THR A 21 -5.86 39.78 -4.62
C THR A 21 -7.05 39.32 -3.80
N VAL A 22 -7.51 38.11 -4.05
CA VAL A 22 -8.48 37.47 -3.17
C VAL A 22 -7.75 37.27 -1.84
N GLY A 23 -8.36 37.72 -0.74
CA GLY A 23 -7.79 37.58 0.59
C GLY A 23 -7.49 36.10 0.90
N ALA A 24 -6.62 35.83 1.87
CA ALA A 24 -6.28 34.48 2.27
C ALA A 24 -7.54 33.63 2.50
N GLU A 25 -7.64 32.51 1.78
CA GLU A 25 -8.70 31.51 1.86
C GLU A 25 -8.22 30.32 2.70
N THR A 26 -9.15 29.52 3.22
CA THR A 26 -8.82 28.28 3.96
C THR A 26 -9.55 27.07 3.38
N ASP A 27 -8.87 25.92 3.37
CA ASP A 27 -9.40 24.63 2.95
C ASP A 27 -8.72 23.53 3.76
N GLY A 28 -9.46 22.93 4.70
CA GLY A 28 -8.91 22.01 5.69
C GLY A 28 -7.85 22.68 6.57
N TYR A 29 -6.66 22.09 6.62
CA TYR A 29 -5.51 22.61 7.38
C TYR A 29 -4.78 23.76 6.66
N TYR A 30 -5.11 24.07 5.40
CA TYR A 30 -4.33 24.97 4.56
C TYR A 30 -4.96 26.35 4.48
N THR A 31 -4.15 27.37 4.71
CA THR A 31 -4.43 28.75 4.33
C THR A 31 -3.66 29.07 3.05
N TYR A 32 -4.34 29.67 2.06
CA TYR A 32 -3.74 29.94 0.75
C TYR A 32 -4.19 31.28 0.17
N ALA A 33 -3.36 31.84 -0.71
CA ALA A 33 -3.69 33.00 -1.52
C ALA A 33 -3.84 32.59 -2.98
N VAL A 34 -4.78 33.21 -3.69
CA VAL A 34 -5.00 32.96 -5.13
C VAL A 34 -4.58 34.18 -5.92
N GLU A 35 -3.59 33.99 -6.79
CA GLU A 35 -3.12 35.01 -7.72
C GLU A 35 -3.09 34.42 -9.13
N ASN A 36 -3.66 35.14 -10.11
CA ASN A 36 -3.73 34.71 -11.51
C ASN A 36 -4.35 33.30 -11.74
N GLY A 37 -5.21 32.84 -10.83
CA GLY A 37 -5.86 31.53 -10.92
C GLY A 37 -5.02 30.37 -10.38
N GLU A 38 -3.92 30.65 -9.68
CA GLU A 38 -3.05 29.68 -9.05
C GLU A 38 -3.01 29.92 -7.53
N ALA A 39 -3.05 28.82 -6.76
CA ALA A 39 -3.00 28.87 -5.30
C ALA A 39 -1.55 28.77 -4.79
N THR A 40 -1.23 29.61 -3.82
CA THR A 40 0.00 29.56 -3.03
C THR A 40 -0.38 29.22 -1.59
N ILE A 41 0.18 28.16 -1.02
CA ILE A 41 -0.01 27.84 0.41
C ILE A 41 0.79 28.86 1.22
N THR A 42 0.11 29.62 2.07
CA THR A 42 0.72 30.71 2.86
C THR A 42 0.88 30.35 4.34
N ASP A 43 0.05 29.43 4.85
CA ASP A 43 0.11 28.97 6.24
C ASP A 43 -0.61 27.61 6.36
N VAL A 44 -0.22 26.81 7.34
CA VAL A 44 -0.79 25.50 7.64
C VAL A 44 -1.04 25.39 9.14
N ASP A 45 -2.24 24.94 9.50
CA ASP A 45 -2.59 24.68 10.89
C ASP A 45 -1.66 23.60 11.48
N THR A 46 -0.96 23.96 12.55
CA THR A 46 0.08 23.14 13.18
C THR A 46 -0.45 21.86 13.84
N SER A 47 -1.76 21.65 13.89
CA SER A 47 -2.38 20.38 14.29
C SER A 47 -2.35 19.30 13.20
N ILE A 48 -1.89 19.62 11.98
CA ILE A 48 -1.68 18.64 10.91
C ILE A 48 -0.74 17.51 11.37
N SER A 49 -1.05 16.26 11.00
CA SER A 49 -0.33 15.05 11.43
C SER A 49 -0.59 13.86 10.50
N GLY A 50 0.20 12.80 10.63
CA GLY A 50 0.08 11.58 9.85
C GLY A 50 0.68 11.69 8.43
N ASP A 51 0.18 10.90 7.49
CA ASP A 51 0.65 10.94 6.10
C ASP A 51 0.00 12.10 5.34
N VAL A 52 0.73 13.21 5.23
CA VAL A 52 0.28 14.46 4.62
C VAL A 52 0.67 14.49 3.15
N THR A 53 -0.31 14.47 2.25
CA THR A 53 -0.10 14.79 0.84
C THR A 53 -0.58 16.20 0.57
N ILE A 54 0.32 17.09 0.14
CA ILE A 54 -0.07 18.46 -0.24
C ILE A 54 -1.03 18.37 -1.43
N PRO A 55 -2.20 19.01 -1.35
CA PRO A 55 -3.22 18.84 -2.38
C PRO A 55 -2.80 19.48 -3.71
N TYR A 56 -3.17 18.85 -4.82
CA TYR A 56 -2.98 19.41 -6.15
C TYR A 56 -3.81 20.68 -6.37
N THR A 57 -4.95 20.81 -5.67
CA THR A 57 -5.84 21.96 -5.75
C THR A 57 -6.35 22.39 -4.38
N LEU A 58 -6.47 23.70 -4.16
CA LEU A 58 -7.13 24.31 -3.00
C LEU A 58 -8.21 25.26 -3.51
N GLY A 59 -9.44 25.12 -3.01
CA GLY A 59 -10.57 25.95 -3.50
C GLY A 59 -10.87 25.82 -5.00
N GLY A 60 -10.41 24.73 -5.65
CA GLY A 60 -10.51 24.53 -7.10
C GLY A 60 -9.38 25.15 -7.93
N TYR A 61 -8.41 25.82 -7.30
CA TYR A 61 -7.23 26.38 -7.97
C TYR A 61 -6.03 25.46 -7.84
N LEU A 62 -5.21 25.35 -8.90
CA LEU A 62 -3.99 24.54 -8.86
C LEU A 62 -2.98 25.14 -7.87
N VAL A 63 -2.46 24.31 -6.97
CA VAL A 63 -1.37 24.72 -6.08
C VAL A 63 -0.07 24.82 -6.88
N ARG A 64 0.70 25.88 -6.71
CA ARG A 64 1.96 26.08 -7.46
C ARG A 64 3.19 26.29 -6.59
N SER A 65 2.98 26.71 -5.36
CA SER A 65 4.04 27.14 -4.46
C SER A 65 3.62 26.94 -3.01
N ILE A 66 4.64 26.76 -2.19
CA ILE A 66 4.57 26.77 -0.73
C ILE A 66 5.39 27.99 -0.34
N ASN A 67 4.74 28.98 0.28
CA ASN A 67 5.39 30.21 0.68
C ASN A 67 6.35 29.94 1.85
N SER A 68 7.23 30.91 2.10
CA SER A 68 8.06 30.93 3.28
C SER A 68 7.23 30.75 4.54
N PHE A 69 7.76 29.95 5.47
CA PHE A 69 7.15 29.66 6.77
C PHE A 69 5.81 28.90 6.75
N ALA A 70 5.28 28.48 5.60
CA ALA A 70 3.92 27.95 5.51
C ALA A 70 3.65 26.73 6.41
N PHE A 71 4.63 25.83 6.59
CA PHE A 71 4.55 24.67 7.50
C PHE A 71 5.41 24.86 8.75
N LYS A 72 5.97 26.05 9.00
CA LYS A 72 6.91 26.25 10.10
C LYS A 72 6.28 25.81 11.44
N GLU A 73 7.05 25.10 12.26
CA GLU A 73 6.63 24.57 13.56
C GLU A 73 5.47 23.54 13.53
N CYS A 74 5.22 22.89 12.38
CA CYS A 74 4.36 21.70 12.31
C CYS A 74 5.06 20.51 13.01
N ASN A 75 4.87 20.40 14.31
CA ASN A 75 5.66 19.53 15.19
C ASN A 75 5.05 18.15 15.48
N ASN A 76 3.85 17.84 14.96
CA ASN A 76 3.30 16.49 15.11
C ASN A 76 4.04 15.49 14.21
N SER A 77 4.02 14.22 14.59
CA SER A 77 4.53 13.12 13.76
C SER A 77 3.83 13.11 12.40
N MET A 78 4.61 13.28 11.33
CA MET A 78 4.09 13.31 9.97
C MET A 78 5.11 12.87 8.92
N SER A 79 4.59 12.33 7.81
CA SER A 79 5.30 12.22 6.54
C SER A 79 4.70 13.23 5.56
N VAL A 80 5.53 13.89 4.74
CA VAL A 80 5.04 14.90 3.78
C VAL A 80 5.35 14.47 2.36
N THR A 81 4.31 14.46 1.51
CA THR A 81 4.45 14.30 0.05
C THR A 81 4.12 15.61 -0.64
N ILE A 82 5.13 16.19 -1.31
CA ILE A 82 5.03 17.42 -2.11
C ILE A 82 4.82 17.01 -3.58
N PRO A 83 3.70 17.37 -4.22
CA PRO A 83 3.37 16.91 -5.57
C PRO A 83 4.12 17.64 -6.69
N ASP A 84 4.07 17.08 -7.89
CA ASP A 84 4.81 17.54 -9.08
C ASP A 84 4.34 18.88 -9.69
N ASN A 85 3.23 19.45 -9.23
CA ASN A 85 2.73 20.74 -9.71
C ASN A 85 3.39 21.95 -9.05
N ILE A 86 4.21 21.72 -8.01
CA ILE A 86 4.94 22.75 -7.27
C ILE A 86 6.35 22.90 -7.83
N THR A 87 6.84 24.13 -7.97
CA THR A 87 8.11 24.42 -8.68
C THR A 87 9.31 24.66 -7.75
N TYR A 88 9.06 25.17 -6.54
CA TYR A 88 10.08 25.50 -5.54
C TYR A 88 9.54 25.29 -4.13
N ILE A 89 10.46 25.04 -3.20
CA ILE A 89 10.22 25.07 -1.76
C ILE A 89 10.94 26.31 -1.23
N ASP A 90 10.18 27.27 -0.73
CA ASP A 90 10.70 28.59 -0.37
C ASP A 90 11.40 28.62 0.99
N ASP A 91 12.02 29.76 1.31
CA ASP A 91 12.81 29.93 2.53
C ASP A 91 12.01 29.56 3.78
N PHE A 92 12.59 28.74 4.67
CA PHE A 92 11.95 28.31 5.93
C PHE A 92 10.59 27.59 5.79
N ALA A 93 10.18 27.13 4.60
CA ALA A 93 8.84 26.58 4.36
C ALA A 93 8.41 25.50 5.37
N PHE A 94 9.32 24.62 5.78
CA PHE A 94 9.14 23.54 6.76
C PHE A 94 10.12 23.67 7.94
N ALA A 95 10.63 24.87 8.23
CA ALA A 95 11.55 25.05 9.35
C ALA A 95 10.91 24.66 10.69
N ASP A 96 11.70 24.10 11.59
CA ASP A 96 11.30 23.70 12.95
C ASP A 96 10.14 22.67 13.00
N CYS A 97 9.93 21.88 11.94
CA CYS A 97 8.99 20.75 11.94
C CYS A 97 9.62 19.54 12.65
N ASN A 98 9.72 19.56 13.98
CA ASN A 98 10.44 18.51 14.71
C ASN A 98 9.76 17.14 14.67
N GLY A 99 8.49 17.03 14.27
CA GLY A 99 7.81 15.76 14.07
C GLY A 99 7.84 15.24 12.62
N LEU A 100 8.47 15.95 11.69
CA LEU A 100 8.58 15.51 10.30
C LEU A 100 9.58 14.34 10.21
N GLU A 101 9.08 13.13 9.95
CA GLU A 101 9.89 11.90 9.91
C GLU A 101 10.45 11.62 8.51
N SER A 102 9.68 11.92 7.47
CA SER A 102 10.09 11.74 6.08
C SER A 102 9.46 12.75 5.14
N VAL A 103 10.17 13.09 4.06
CA VAL A 103 9.65 13.95 3.00
C VAL A 103 9.90 13.33 1.63
N THR A 104 8.86 13.34 0.80
CA THR A 104 8.93 12.97 -0.61
C THR A 104 8.67 14.22 -1.45
N ILE A 105 9.68 14.61 -2.23
CA ILE A 105 9.69 15.82 -3.04
C ILE A 105 9.40 15.43 -4.49
N GLY A 106 8.33 15.99 -5.06
CA GLY A 106 7.91 15.71 -6.43
C GLY A 106 8.91 16.16 -7.49
N ASP A 107 8.78 15.57 -8.68
CA ASP A 107 9.61 15.84 -9.86
C ASP A 107 9.41 17.27 -10.40
N GLY A 108 8.40 18.02 -9.94
CA GLY A 108 8.18 19.42 -10.30
C GLY A 108 9.17 20.40 -9.66
N ILE A 109 9.74 20.04 -8.52
CA ILE A 109 10.59 20.93 -7.73
C ILE A 109 11.96 21.08 -8.39
N THR A 110 12.37 22.32 -8.58
CA THR A 110 13.66 22.68 -9.18
C THR A 110 14.66 23.24 -8.18
N TYR A 111 14.19 23.88 -7.11
CA TYR A 111 15.03 24.46 -6.06
C TYR A 111 14.41 24.25 -4.68
N ILE A 112 15.28 23.93 -3.72
CA ILE A 112 15.00 23.98 -2.29
C ILE A 112 15.78 25.17 -1.75
N HIS A 113 15.08 26.18 -1.25
CA HIS A 113 15.68 27.43 -0.81
C HIS A 113 16.22 27.35 0.63
N ASP A 114 16.75 28.46 1.13
CA ASP A 114 17.53 28.48 2.35
C ASP A 114 16.66 28.14 3.57
N PHE A 115 17.22 27.35 4.49
CA PHE A 115 16.53 26.92 5.71
C PHE A 115 15.20 26.15 5.50
N ALA A 116 14.88 25.72 4.28
CA ALA A 116 13.57 25.15 3.93
C ALA A 116 13.09 24.03 4.87
N PHE A 117 13.99 23.18 5.35
CA PHE A 117 13.73 22.10 6.32
C PHE A 117 14.68 22.19 7.53
N SER A 118 15.16 23.39 7.88
CA SER A 118 16.08 23.53 9.01
C SER A 118 15.42 23.10 10.32
N ASN A 119 16.18 22.46 11.21
CA ASN A 119 15.73 21.96 12.51
C ASN A 119 14.59 20.90 12.45
N CYS A 120 14.44 20.15 11.35
CA CYS A 120 13.55 18.98 11.33
C CYS A 120 14.27 17.79 12.00
N GLN A 121 14.26 17.74 13.33
CA GLN A 121 15.15 16.84 14.09
C GLN A 121 14.82 15.35 13.94
N GLU A 122 13.56 14.98 13.72
CA GLU A 122 13.14 13.59 13.49
C GLU A 122 13.19 13.18 12.01
N LEU A 123 13.61 14.07 11.11
CA LEU A 123 13.67 13.76 9.68
C LEU A 123 14.76 12.71 9.44
N THR A 124 14.35 11.52 9.02
CA THR A 124 15.25 10.37 8.76
C THR A 124 15.50 10.15 7.28
N VAL A 125 14.51 10.45 6.42
CA VAL A 125 14.54 10.12 4.99
C VAL A 125 14.06 11.30 4.15
N ILE A 126 14.81 11.59 3.08
CA ILE A 126 14.41 12.53 2.03
C ILE A 126 14.45 11.83 0.68
N ASN A 127 13.31 11.79 0.00
CA ASN A 127 13.21 11.33 -1.39
C ASN A 127 13.14 12.54 -2.31
N PHE A 128 14.25 12.86 -2.97
CA PHE A 128 14.34 13.98 -3.89
C PHE A 128 13.70 13.68 -5.25
N GLY A 129 13.00 14.67 -5.80
CA GLY A 129 12.55 14.65 -7.18
C GLY A 129 13.72 14.79 -8.16
N LYS A 130 13.57 14.25 -9.37
CA LYS A 130 14.64 14.14 -10.36
C LYS A 130 15.13 15.46 -10.92
N ASN A 131 14.31 16.52 -10.85
CA ASN A 131 14.57 17.80 -11.52
C ASN A 131 15.18 18.87 -10.60
N ILE A 132 15.55 18.50 -9.37
CA ILE A 132 16.18 19.42 -8.44
C ILE A 132 17.55 19.83 -8.96
N LYS A 133 17.76 21.14 -9.05
CA LYS A 133 18.98 21.78 -9.56
C LYS A 133 19.80 22.40 -8.45
N GLY A 134 19.16 22.84 -7.36
CA GLY A 134 19.83 23.57 -6.29
C GLY A 134 19.26 23.25 -4.91
N ILE A 135 20.17 23.12 -3.93
CA ILE A 135 19.84 23.05 -2.50
C ILE A 135 20.53 24.24 -1.80
N GLY A 136 19.73 25.09 -1.18
CA GLY A 136 20.13 26.33 -0.52
C GLY A 136 20.89 26.12 0.80
N ALA A 137 21.39 27.21 1.34
CA ALA A 137 22.11 27.25 2.61
C ALA A 137 21.22 26.77 3.76
N TYR A 138 21.76 25.91 4.62
CA TYR A 138 21.06 25.43 5.82
C TYR A 138 19.73 24.71 5.55
N SER A 139 19.44 24.34 4.28
CA SER A 139 18.15 23.74 3.88
C SER A 139 17.76 22.55 4.74
N PHE A 140 18.72 21.72 5.15
CA PHE A 140 18.56 20.58 6.04
C PHE A 140 19.48 20.71 7.28
N GLY A 141 19.81 21.94 7.68
CA GLY A 141 20.68 22.16 8.84
C GLY A 141 20.00 21.69 10.13
N ASN A 142 20.76 21.04 11.01
CA ASN A 142 20.28 20.45 12.28
C ASN A 142 19.24 19.33 12.14
N CYS A 143 19.16 18.65 10.99
CA CYS A 143 18.41 17.39 10.86
C CYS A 143 19.25 16.23 11.44
N TYR A 144 19.31 16.11 12.77
CA TYR A 144 20.24 15.20 13.45
C TYR A 144 20.01 13.72 13.15
N ASN A 145 18.77 13.34 12.85
CA ASN A 145 18.40 11.97 12.52
C ASN A 145 18.46 11.64 11.03
N LEU A 146 18.81 12.61 10.17
CA LEU A 146 18.83 12.39 8.74
C LEU A 146 19.94 11.41 8.38
N GLU A 147 19.52 10.27 7.83
CA GLU A 147 20.43 9.23 7.37
C GLU A 147 20.79 9.48 5.89
N ASN A 148 21.45 8.50 5.27
CA ASN A 148 21.76 8.38 3.84
C ASN A 148 21.02 9.35 2.91
N VAL A 149 21.76 10.15 2.14
CA VAL A 149 21.18 11.19 1.26
C VAL A 149 21.30 10.79 -0.22
N PHE A 150 20.18 10.86 -0.95
CA PHE A 150 20.09 10.47 -2.37
C PHE A 150 19.99 11.68 -3.30
N ILE A 151 21.12 12.13 -3.84
CA ILE A 151 21.18 13.29 -4.70
C ILE A 151 20.85 12.93 -6.16
N PRO A 152 19.84 13.58 -6.79
CA PRO A 152 19.43 13.29 -8.16
C PRO A 152 20.43 13.80 -9.20
N ILE A 153 20.42 13.21 -10.41
CA ILE A 153 21.42 13.47 -11.46
C ILE A 153 21.49 14.92 -11.96
N ASN A 154 20.40 15.68 -11.82
CA ASN A 154 20.29 17.05 -12.37
C ASN A 154 20.77 18.14 -11.41
N ILE A 155 21.31 17.78 -10.25
CA ILE A 155 21.82 18.76 -9.30
C ILE A 155 22.98 19.56 -9.92
N THR A 156 22.97 20.87 -9.72
CA THR A 156 24.00 21.79 -10.22
C THR A 156 24.66 22.59 -9.10
N SER A 157 23.95 22.84 -7.99
CA SER A 157 24.48 23.55 -6.84
C SER A 157 23.99 22.93 -5.52
N ILE A 158 24.87 22.83 -4.53
CA ILE A 158 24.52 22.48 -3.16
C ILE A 158 25.35 23.38 -2.26
N SER A 159 24.71 24.16 -1.39
CA SER A 159 25.44 24.93 -0.38
C SER A 159 26.28 24.00 0.51
N ASP A 160 27.48 24.44 0.85
CA ASP A 160 28.42 23.83 1.80
C ASP A 160 27.81 23.56 3.18
N ILE A 161 26.87 24.39 3.61
CA ILE A 161 26.16 24.29 4.89
C ILE A 161 24.72 23.76 4.73
N ALA A 162 24.34 23.22 3.57
CA ALA A 162 23.00 22.67 3.36
C ALA A 162 22.64 21.57 4.38
N PHE A 163 23.61 20.75 4.78
CA PHE A 163 23.45 19.61 5.70
C PHE A 163 24.28 19.77 6.99
N ILE A 164 24.53 21.00 7.43
CA ILE A 164 25.28 21.26 8.66
C ILE A 164 24.63 20.57 9.86
N ASN A 165 25.45 19.96 10.72
CA ASN A 165 25.03 19.19 11.90
C ASN A 165 24.13 17.97 11.63
N CYS A 166 24.06 17.46 10.40
CA CYS A 166 23.43 16.17 10.10
C CYS A 166 24.38 15.01 10.46
N SER A 167 24.51 14.71 11.75
CA SER A 167 25.54 13.79 12.27
C SER A 167 25.36 12.31 11.90
N LYS A 168 24.18 11.90 11.42
CA LYS A 168 23.90 10.51 11.01
C LYS A 168 24.13 10.24 9.52
N ILE A 169 24.44 11.25 8.71
CA ILE A 169 24.80 11.03 7.31
C ILE A 169 26.21 10.45 7.25
N THR A 170 26.29 9.13 7.00
CA THR A 170 27.57 8.43 6.78
C THR A 170 27.84 8.19 5.29
N GLU A 171 26.79 8.00 4.49
CA GLU A 171 26.89 7.75 3.05
C GLU A 171 26.06 8.75 2.24
N VAL A 172 26.60 9.18 1.11
CA VAL A 172 25.89 10.00 0.12
C VAL A 172 25.83 9.24 -1.19
N PHE A 173 24.65 9.19 -1.79
CA PHE A 173 24.39 8.50 -3.04
C PHE A 173 24.07 9.53 -4.11
N TYR A 174 24.87 9.54 -5.17
CA TYR A 174 24.64 10.41 -6.31
C TYR A 174 24.30 9.57 -7.54
N GLU A 175 23.17 9.88 -8.17
CA GLU A 175 22.70 9.19 -9.38
C GLU A 175 23.67 9.42 -10.56
N GLY A 176 24.35 10.57 -10.58
CA GLY A 176 25.33 10.88 -11.61
C GLY A 176 26.73 10.28 -11.37
N GLY A 177 27.57 10.38 -12.41
CA GLY A 177 28.97 9.95 -12.33
C GLY A 177 29.88 11.01 -11.70
N HIS A 178 31.10 10.58 -11.34
CA HIS A 178 32.13 11.43 -10.73
C HIS A 178 32.44 12.73 -11.50
N VAL A 179 32.38 12.70 -12.85
CA VAL A 179 32.59 13.89 -13.68
C VAL A 179 31.47 14.91 -13.51
N ALA A 180 30.22 14.47 -13.37
CA ALA A 180 29.08 15.35 -13.11
C ALA A 180 29.17 15.93 -11.69
N TRP A 181 29.52 15.11 -10.69
CA TRP A 181 29.67 15.56 -9.30
C TRP A 181 30.71 16.66 -9.12
N LYS A 182 31.82 16.59 -9.86
CA LYS A 182 32.86 17.64 -9.87
C LYS A 182 32.37 18.99 -10.39
N LYS A 183 31.30 19.01 -11.18
CA LYS A 183 30.71 20.24 -11.72
C LYS A 183 29.66 20.86 -10.79
N VAL A 184 29.17 20.09 -9.82
CA VAL A 184 28.23 20.61 -8.82
C VAL A 184 28.95 21.67 -8.01
N THR A 185 28.50 22.92 -8.11
CA THR A 185 29.11 24.04 -7.40
C THR A 185 28.79 23.90 -5.92
N LYS A 186 29.85 23.92 -5.11
CA LYS A 186 29.80 23.92 -3.65
C LYS A 186 30.52 25.19 -3.22
N ASP A 187 29.86 26.04 -2.46
CA ASP A 187 30.40 27.34 -2.07
C ASP A 187 31.50 27.14 -1.01
N THR A 188 32.73 26.92 -1.47
CA THR A 188 33.99 27.13 -0.72
C THR A 188 34.13 26.53 0.70
N ILE A 189 34.89 25.42 0.75
CA ILE A 189 35.63 24.86 1.91
C ILE A 189 34.78 24.03 2.87
N ASP A 190 35.08 22.72 2.92
CA ASP A 190 34.55 21.72 3.87
C ASP A 190 33.02 21.63 3.96
N ASN A 191 32.42 21.13 2.87
CA ASN A 191 31.00 20.76 2.84
C ASN A 191 30.75 19.56 3.78
N TYR A 192 29.71 19.58 4.62
CA TYR A 192 29.32 18.43 5.46
C TYR A 192 28.95 17.16 4.64
N LEU A 193 28.68 17.28 3.34
CA LEU A 193 28.60 16.12 2.43
C LEU A 193 29.97 15.47 2.14
N THR A 194 31.07 16.16 2.44
CA THR A 194 32.44 15.61 2.38
C THR A 194 32.92 15.02 3.72
N SER A 195 32.15 15.20 4.81
CA SER A 195 32.34 14.43 6.05
C SER A 195 31.62 13.07 6.02
N ALA A 196 30.78 12.80 5.01
CA ALA A 196 30.35 11.44 4.71
C ALA A 196 31.59 10.59 4.38
N ASP A 197 31.68 9.39 4.94
CA ASP A 197 32.81 8.49 4.77
C ASP A 197 33.04 8.15 3.28
N HIS A 198 31.95 8.13 2.50
CA HIS A 198 32.00 7.87 1.08
C HIS A 198 30.84 8.51 0.29
N ILE A 199 31.13 8.90 -0.96
CA ILE A 199 30.12 9.29 -1.95
C ILE A 199 30.06 8.23 -3.03
N HIS A 200 28.90 7.62 -3.17
CA HIS A 200 28.61 6.62 -4.19
C HIS A 200 28.14 7.28 -5.48
N PHE A 201 28.69 6.84 -6.60
CA PHE A 201 28.39 7.38 -7.93
C PHE A 201 27.63 6.37 -8.78
N ASN A 202 26.78 6.87 -9.68
CA ASN A 202 25.93 6.05 -10.56
C ASN A 202 24.98 5.12 -9.80
N VAL A 203 24.43 5.61 -8.68
CA VAL A 203 23.46 4.87 -7.87
C VAL A 203 22.05 5.34 -8.19
N SER A 204 21.29 4.52 -8.92
CA SER A 204 19.89 4.78 -9.23
C SER A 204 18.92 4.21 -8.18
N ASP A 205 19.35 3.21 -7.42
CA ASP A 205 18.56 2.58 -6.35
C ASP A 205 19.42 2.43 -5.07
N PRO A 206 19.27 3.33 -4.09
CA PRO A 206 19.69 3.17 -2.70
C PRO A 206 19.72 1.76 -2.12
N GLN A 207 18.69 0.96 -2.35
CA GLN A 207 18.48 -0.27 -1.58
C GLN A 207 19.18 -1.46 -2.24
N LYS A 208 19.70 -1.27 -3.46
CA LYS A 208 20.25 -2.35 -4.29
C LYS A 208 21.65 -2.06 -4.86
N HIS A 209 22.31 -1.01 -4.40
CA HIS A 209 23.58 -0.59 -5.01
C HIS A 209 24.79 -1.38 -4.49
N TYR A 210 24.70 -1.94 -3.28
CA TYR A 210 25.68 -2.89 -2.77
C TYR A 210 25.31 -4.32 -3.16
N THR A 211 26.31 -5.07 -3.60
CA THR A 211 26.20 -6.50 -3.84
C THR A 211 27.26 -7.23 -3.02
N LEU A 212 26.91 -8.40 -2.48
CA LEU A 212 27.86 -9.21 -1.74
C LEU A 212 28.97 -9.67 -2.69
N ASN A 213 30.20 -9.24 -2.44
CA ASN A 213 31.37 -9.58 -3.25
C ASN A 213 32.10 -10.82 -2.69
N GLU A 214 32.23 -10.90 -1.37
CA GLU A 214 32.96 -11.98 -0.69
C GLU A 214 32.38 -12.23 0.70
N ILE A 215 32.27 -13.51 1.10
CA ILE A 215 31.91 -13.89 2.47
C ILE A 215 33.20 -13.96 3.29
N ILE A 216 33.29 -13.15 4.35
CA ILE A 216 34.43 -13.11 5.27
C ILE A 216 34.20 -14.09 6.43
N LYS A 217 32.97 -14.16 6.94
CA LYS A 217 32.51 -15.11 7.95
C LYS A 217 31.15 -15.63 7.53
N GLU A 218 30.99 -16.94 7.42
CA GLU A 218 29.69 -17.57 7.17
C GLU A 218 28.71 -17.27 8.31
N ALA A 219 27.46 -17.02 7.98
CA ALA A 219 26.39 -16.90 8.95
C ALA A 219 25.97 -18.29 9.46
N THR A 220 25.52 -18.36 10.70
CA THR A 220 24.83 -19.54 11.24
C THR A 220 23.36 -19.18 11.52
N CYS A 221 22.57 -20.13 12.00
CA CYS A 221 21.19 -19.89 12.42
C CYS A 221 21.07 -19.00 13.68
N THR A 222 22.17 -18.75 14.41
CA THR A 222 22.14 -17.95 15.65
C THR A 222 23.12 -16.79 15.66
N GLU A 223 24.08 -16.77 14.74
CA GLU A 223 25.07 -15.70 14.63
C GLU A 223 25.09 -15.15 13.20
N ALA A 224 25.09 -13.82 13.09
CA ALA A 224 25.34 -13.15 11.82
C ALA A 224 26.73 -13.53 11.29
N GLY A 225 26.79 -13.67 9.96
CA GLY A 225 28.02 -13.71 9.20
C GLY A 225 28.52 -12.30 8.93
N THR A 226 29.64 -12.20 8.23
CA THR A 226 30.19 -10.93 7.78
C THR A 226 30.56 -11.05 6.32
N GLY A 227 30.08 -10.10 5.51
CA GLY A 227 30.35 -10.02 4.08
C GLY A 227 31.11 -8.75 3.75
N ASN A 228 31.94 -8.83 2.72
CA ASN A 228 32.47 -7.67 2.03
C ASN A 228 31.55 -7.35 0.84
N TYR A 229 30.92 -6.18 0.88
CA TYR A 229 29.96 -5.71 -0.12
C TYR A 229 30.60 -4.68 -1.03
N ILE A 230 30.37 -4.81 -2.34
CA ILE A 230 30.87 -3.89 -3.36
C ILE A 230 29.73 -3.04 -3.95
N CYS A 231 29.96 -1.75 -4.08
CA CYS A 231 29.12 -0.84 -4.85
C CYS A 231 29.58 -0.79 -6.31
N ASN A 232 28.67 -0.53 -7.25
CA ASN A 232 29.00 -0.34 -8.67
C ASN A 232 30.03 0.79 -8.93
N CYS A 233 30.23 1.71 -7.98
CA CYS A 233 31.28 2.74 -8.05
C CYS A 233 32.69 2.20 -7.73
N GLY A 234 32.81 0.96 -7.26
CA GLY A 234 34.07 0.31 -6.86
C GLY A 234 34.42 0.47 -5.38
N TYR A 235 33.54 1.07 -4.56
CA TYR A 235 33.72 1.12 -3.11
C TYR A 235 33.30 -0.19 -2.43
N TYR A 236 33.97 -0.52 -1.34
CA TYR A 236 33.72 -1.72 -0.56
C TYR A 236 33.42 -1.38 0.90
N LYS A 237 32.48 -2.09 1.52
CA LYS A 237 32.25 -2.04 2.97
C LYS A 237 32.07 -3.43 3.54
N LEU A 238 32.38 -3.59 4.83
CA LEU A 238 32.00 -4.77 5.59
C LEU A 238 30.60 -4.54 6.17
N ASP A 239 29.74 -5.54 6.05
CA ASP A 239 28.39 -5.52 6.60
C ASP A 239 27.97 -6.92 7.05
N ASP A 240 26.93 -6.99 7.86
CA ASP A 240 26.42 -8.24 8.43
C ASP A 240 25.66 -9.05 7.37
N ILE A 241 25.95 -10.36 7.31
CA ILE A 241 25.13 -11.32 6.56
C ILE A 241 24.14 -11.90 7.55
N ALA A 242 22.85 -11.68 7.30
CA ALA A 242 21.78 -12.17 8.16
C ALA A 242 21.87 -13.69 8.37
N PRO A 243 21.54 -14.19 9.57
CA PRO A 243 21.34 -15.61 9.82
C PRO A 243 20.45 -16.25 8.77
N THR A 244 20.82 -17.44 8.31
CA THR A 244 20.00 -18.23 7.39
C THR A 244 19.45 -19.45 8.12
N HIS A 245 18.17 -19.71 7.94
CA HIS A 245 17.49 -20.87 8.52
C HIS A 245 16.98 -21.77 7.40
N ASN A 246 17.36 -23.05 7.42
CA ASN A 246 16.67 -24.05 6.64
C ASN A 246 15.39 -24.43 7.38
N THR A 247 14.24 -24.36 6.71
CA THR A 247 12.93 -24.49 7.37
C THR A 247 12.15 -25.73 6.94
N GLU A 248 11.36 -26.26 7.87
CA GLU A 248 10.34 -27.28 7.62
C GLU A 248 9.08 -27.03 8.45
N ILE A 249 7.97 -27.69 8.11
CA ILE A 249 6.71 -27.56 8.84
C ILE A 249 6.56 -28.70 9.84
N HIS A 250 6.43 -28.37 11.13
CA HIS A 250 6.12 -29.30 12.21
C HIS A 250 4.67 -29.16 12.67
N ASN A 251 4.15 -30.19 13.35
CA ASN A 251 2.83 -30.14 14.00
C ASN A 251 1.64 -29.86 13.08
N ASN A 252 1.75 -30.03 11.75
CA ASN A 252 0.62 -29.87 10.83
C ASN A 252 -0.47 -30.91 11.15
N ILE A 253 -1.70 -30.43 11.36
CA ILE A 253 -2.89 -31.24 11.64
C ILE A 253 -3.95 -30.89 10.60
N VAL A 254 -4.40 -31.89 9.84
CA VAL A 254 -5.51 -31.70 8.89
C VAL A 254 -6.83 -31.60 9.68
N PRO A 255 -7.69 -30.59 9.42
CA PRO A 255 -8.98 -30.47 10.10
C PRO A 255 -9.89 -31.66 9.78
N THR A 256 -10.70 -32.08 10.76
CA THR A 256 -11.74 -33.10 10.57
C THR A 256 -13.12 -32.46 10.54
N CYS A 257 -14.17 -33.27 10.42
CA CYS A 257 -15.55 -32.79 10.51
C CYS A 257 -15.87 -32.16 11.87
N THR A 258 -15.16 -32.55 12.94
CA THR A 258 -15.50 -32.18 14.33
C THR A 258 -14.35 -31.53 15.09
N THR A 259 -13.13 -31.55 14.56
CA THR A 259 -11.94 -31.00 15.22
C THR A 259 -11.19 -30.07 14.29
N ASP A 260 -10.74 -28.94 14.83
CA ASP A 260 -9.94 -27.98 14.08
C ASP A 260 -8.62 -28.65 13.65
N GLY A 261 -8.09 -28.18 12.54
CA GLY A 261 -6.74 -28.46 12.10
C GLY A 261 -5.78 -27.37 12.55
N TYR A 262 -4.54 -27.51 12.12
CA TYR A 262 -3.47 -26.58 12.39
C TYR A 262 -2.51 -26.61 11.21
N THR A 263 -2.14 -25.45 10.65
CA THR A 263 -1.25 -25.41 9.47
C THR A 263 0.15 -25.96 9.74
N GLY A 264 0.52 -26.06 11.02
CA GLY A 264 1.86 -26.43 11.46
C GLY A 264 2.77 -25.21 11.64
N ASP A 265 3.77 -25.38 12.48
CA ASP A 265 4.79 -24.38 12.80
C ASP A 265 5.94 -24.45 11.80
N THR A 266 6.42 -23.30 11.33
CA THR A 266 7.65 -23.21 10.55
C THR A 266 8.83 -23.26 11.51
N VAL A 267 9.60 -24.35 11.46
CA VAL A 267 10.72 -24.62 12.37
C VAL A 267 12.03 -24.66 11.59
N CYS A 268 13.09 -24.11 12.16
CA CYS A 268 14.42 -24.26 11.61
C CYS A 268 14.96 -25.67 11.87
N VAL A 269 15.37 -26.38 10.82
CA VAL A 269 15.92 -27.73 10.89
C VAL A 269 17.26 -27.76 11.63
N ASP A 270 18.04 -26.67 11.54
CA ASP A 270 19.40 -26.62 12.07
C ASP A 270 19.44 -26.28 13.57
N CYS A 271 18.61 -25.34 14.05
CA CYS A 271 18.57 -24.95 15.48
C CYS A 271 17.33 -25.41 16.25
N GLY A 272 16.27 -25.87 15.57
CA GLY A 272 15.00 -26.27 16.19
C GLY A 272 14.13 -25.10 16.66
N GLU A 273 14.48 -23.86 16.33
CA GLU A 273 13.68 -22.68 16.68
C GLU A 273 12.39 -22.62 15.85
N ILE A 274 11.27 -22.31 16.51
CA ILE A 274 10.01 -22.00 15.83
C ILE A 274 10.10 -20.56 15.33
N LEU A 275 10.22 -20.40 14.01
CA LEU A 275 10.34 -19.10 13.36
C LEU A 275 8.98 -18.46 13.13
N GLU A 276 7.96 -19.28 12.85
CA GLU A 276 6.60 -18.81 12.65
C GLU A 276 5.62 -19.86 13.19
N ALA A 277 4.72 -19.45 14.07
CA ALA A 277 3.66 -20.33 14.55
C ALA A 277 2.58 -20.51 13.49
N GLY A 278 2.08 -21.73 13.37
CA GLY A 278 0.95 -22.04 12.51
C GLY A 278 -0.35 -21.35 12.95
N ASN A 279 -1.34 -21.38 12.06
CA ASN A 279 -2.69 -20.92 12.34
C ASN A 279 -3.65 -22.09 12.51
N THR A 280 -4.68 -21.90 13.33
CA THR A 280 -5.77 -22.87 13.43
C THR A 280 -6.57 -22.91 12.13
N ILE A 281 -6.87 -24.12 11.67
CA ILE A 281 -7.72 -24.34 10.51
C ILE A 281 -9.09 -24.74 11.05
N PRO A 282 -10.17 -23.98 10.80
CA PRO A 282 -11.49 -24.33 11.30
C PRO A 282 -11.93 -25.73 10.88
N VAL A 283 -12.75 -26.39 11.71
CA VAL A 283 -13.38 -27.68 11.39
C VAL A 283 -13.98 -27.68 9.98
N LYS A 284 -13.86 -28.79 9.27
CA LYS A 284 -14.47 -28.96 7.93
C LYS A 284 -16.00 -28.87 7.99
N GLY A 285 -16.59 -29.21 9.14
CA GLY A 285 -18.02 -29.39 9.30
C GLY A 285 -18.52 -30.66 8.59
N HIS A 286 -19.83 -30.78 8.51
CA HIS A 286 -20.48 -31.95 7.89
C HIS A 286 -21.11 -31.58 6.55
N THR A 287 -20.75 -32.32 5.51
CA THR A 287 -21.42 -32.27 4.21
C THR A 287 -22.49 -33.35 4.16
N LEU A 288 -23.77 -32.97 4.11
CA LEU A 288 -24.89 -33.92 4.09
C LEU A 288 -24.94 -34.71 2.79
N GLY A 289 -24.95 -36.04 2.88
CA GLY A 289 -25.23 -36.93 1.75
C GLY A 289 -26.73 -37.10 1.47
N GLU A 290 -27.05 -37.97 0.51
CA GLU A 290 -28.42 -38.32 0.18
C GLU A 290 -29.10 -39.15 1.28
N TRP A 291 -30.44 -39.11 1.30
CA TRP A 291 -31.22 -39.95 2.20
C TRP A 291 -31.00 -41.43 1.90
N THR A 292 -30.78 -42.21 2.94
CA THR A 292 -30.70 -43.68 2.86
C THR A 292 -31.66 -44.31 3.85
N ASN A 293 -32.39 -45.33 3.39
CA ASN A 293 -33.31 -46.07 4.24
C ASN A 293 -32.51 -47.04 5.12
N VAL A 294 -32.69 -46.90 6.43
CA VAL A 294 -32.13 -47.82 7.43
C VAL A 294 -33.11 -48.96 7.67
N THR A 295 -34.40 -48.64 7.73
CA THR A 295 -35.49 -49.63 7.80
C THR A 295 -36.63 -49.21 6.87
N GLU A 296 -37.12 -50.13 6.06
CA GLU A 296 -38.26 -49.88 5.17
C GLU A 296 -39.59 -49.81 5.95
N PRO A 297 -40.52 -48.91 5.60
CA PRO A 297 -41.85 -48.87 6.21
C PRO A 297 -42.67 -50.11 5.83
N THR A 298 -43.52 -50.56 6.75
CA THR A 298 -44.53 -51.60 6.50
C THR A 298 -45.92 -51.03 6.71
N GLU A 299 -46.97 -51.81 6.47
CA GLU A 299 -48.35 -51.41 6.81
C GLU A 299 -48.58 -51.28 8.33
N ALA A 300 -47.73 -51.91 9.15
CA ALA A 300 -47.87 -51.94 10.61
C ALA A 300 -46.87 -51.02 11.34
N THR A 301 -45.75 -50.66 10.70
CA THR A 301 -44.65 -49.94 11.34
C THR A 301 -44.07 -48.87 10.41
N GLU A 302 -43.75 -47.71 10.97
CA GLU A 302 -42.98 -46.69 10.28
C GLU A 302 -41.58 -47.20 9.91
N GLY A 303 -41.03 -46.69 8.80
CA GLY A 303 -39.65 -46.87 8.40
C GLY A 303 -38.74 -45.79 8.97
N LEU A 304 -37.45 -45.88 8.70
CA LEU A 304 -36.44 -44.91 9.13
C LEU A 304 -35.49 -44.63 7.97
N ARG A 305 -35.23 -43.35 7.70
CA ARG A 305 -34.15 -42.89 6.83
C ARG A 305 -33.22 -41.94 7.55
N VAL A 306 -31.97 -41.90 7.10
CA VAL A 306 -30.91 -41.04 7.66
C VAL A 306 -30.15 -40.34 6.54
N LYS A 307 -29.60 -39.15 6.83
CA LYS A 307 -28.51 -38.55 6.05
C LYS A 307 -27.22 -38.65 6.85
N SER A 308 -26.20 -39.20 6.22
CA SER A 308 -24.86 -39.28 6.78
C SER A 308 -23.94 -38.25 6.14
N CYS A 309 -22.93 -37.80 6.88
CA CYS A 309 -21.87 -36.96 6.37
C CYS A 309 -21.09 -37.73 5.29
N THR A 310 -20.91 -37.14 4.09
CA THR A 310 -20.19 -37.79 2.98
C THR A 310 -18.69 -37.95 3.26
N ASP A 311 -18.14 -37.16 4.18
CA ASP A 311 -16.71 -37.15 4.48
C ASP A 311 -16.32 -38.16 5.59
N CYS A 312 -17.13 -38.28 6.66
CA CYS A 312 -16.81 -39.12 7.82
C CYS A 312 -17.83 -40.22 8.14
N GLY A 313 -18.97 -40.26 7.43
CA GLY A 313 -20.01 -41.27 7.62
C GLY A 313 -20.91 -41.09 8.84
N ALA A 314 -20.67 -40.07 9.68
CA ALA A 314 -21.52 -39.79 10.85
C ALA A 314 -22.97 -39.50 10.43
N GLU A 315 -23.95 -40.08 11.14
CA GLU A 315 -25.37 -39.74 10.97
C GLU A 315 -25.63 -38.33 11.50
N ILE A 316 -26.16 -37.45 10.63
CA ILE A 316 -26.38 -36.03 10.96
C ILE A 316 -27.87 -35.71 11.05
N GLU A 317 -28.67 -36.26 10.13
CA GLU A 317 -30.13 -36.10 10.12
C GLU A 317 -30.81 -37.46 10.15
N ARG A 318 -31.96 -37.53 10.83
CA ARG A 318 -32.79 -38.74 10.90
C ARG A 318 -34.27 -38.38 10.80
N GLU A 319 -35.02 -39.15 10.02
CA GLU A 319 -36.45 -38.96 9.82
C GLU A 319 -37.18 -40.30 9.77
N THR A 320 -38.38 -40.34 10.34
CA THR A 320 -39.30 -41.47 10.20
C THR A 320 -40.00 -41.43 8.85
N ILE A 321 -40.16 -42.59 8.23
CA ILE A 321 -40.93 -42.77 7.01
C ILE A 321 -42.31 -43.29 7.42
N PRO A 322 -43.42 -42.61 7.07
CA PRO A 322 -44.76 -43.05 7.46
C PRO A 322 -45.03 -44.50 7.04
N ALA A 323 -45.77 -45.24 7.88
CA ALA A 323 -46.24 -46.58 7.55
C ALA A 323 -47.06 -46.57 6.25
N LEU A 324 -46.97 -47.66 5.47
CA LEU A 324 -47.70 -47.77 4.22
C LEU A 324 -49.20 -47.77 4.52
N THR A 325 -49.96 -46.91 3.84
CA THR A 325 -51.42 -46.98 3.92
C THR A 325 -51.87 -48.33 3.35
N PRO A 326 -52.69 -49.12 4.07
CA PRO A 326 -53.21 -50.38 3.56
C PRO A 326 -53.82 -50.13 2.19
N ALA A 327 -53.43 -50.92 1.20
CA ALA A 327 -54.06 -50.85 -0.11
C ALA A 327 -55.57 -50.99 0.11
N SER A 328 -56.35 -49.96 -0.24
CA SER A 328 -57.80 -50.11 -0.26
C SER A 328 -58.09 -51.30 -1.16
N THR A 329 -58.55 -52.40 -0.57
CA THR A 329 -59.10 -53.51 -1.33
C THR A 329 -60.09 -52.90 -2.32
N PRO A 330 -60.04 -53.27 -3.62
CA PRO A 330 -61.10 -52.90 -4.54
C PRO A 330 -62.40 -53.37 -3.88
N GLY A 331 -63.19 -52.41 -3.40
CA GLY A 331 -64.44 -52.69 -2.72
C GLY A 331 -65.30 -53.52 -3.65
N ASP A 332 -65.92 -54.54 -3.06
CA ASP A 332 -66.90 -55.41 -3.69
C ASP A 332 -67.73 -54.67 -4.74
N ALA A 333 -67.57 -55.08 -6.00
CA ALA A 333 -68.53 -54.73 -7.04
C ALA A 333 -69.85 -55.43 -6.73
N THR A 334 -70.71 -54.75 -5.98
CA THR A 334 -72.11 -55.14 -5.80
C THR A 334 -73.03 -54.03 -6.33
N GLY A 335 -73.36 -54.12 -7.62
CA GLY A 335 -74.41 -53.34 -8.31
C GLY A 335 -74.09 -51.85 -8.45
N ASP A 336 -74.12 -51.18 -9.61
CA ASP A 336 -74.92 -51.36 -10.81
C ASP A 336 -74.11 -50.78 -11.98
N GLY A 337 -74.15 -51.43 -13.14
CA GLY A 337 -73.31 -51.11 -14.30
C GLY A 337 -73.44 -49.69 -14.85
N LYS A 338 -72.62 -48.76 -14.32
CA LYS A 338 -72.22 -47.51 -14.98
C LYS A 338 -70.75 -47.21 -14.69
N ILE A 339 -69.90 -47.41 -15.70
CA ILE A 339 -68.51 -46.98 -15.69
C ILE A 339 -68.52 -45.44 -15.82
N ASN A 340 -68.01 -44.72 -14.82
CA ASN A 340 -67.85 -43.28 -14.92
C ASN A 340 -66.57 -42.98 -15.71
N LEU A 341 -66.70 -42.28 -16.84
CA LEU A 341 -65.60 -41.99 -17.79
C LEU A 341 -64.47 -41.14 -17.19
N THR A 342 -64.63 -40.57 -15.99
CA THR A 342 -63.55 -39.90 -15.25
C THR A 342 -62.53 -40.86 -14.63
N ASP A 343 -62.89 -42.13 -14.36
CA ASP A 343 -61.96 -43.09 -13.73
C ASP A 343 -60.97 -43.73 -14.71
N VAL A 344 -61.30 -43.76 -16.00
CA VAL A 344 -60.39 -44.27 -17.05
C VAL A 344 -59.17 -43.35 -17.22
N SER A 345 -59.33 -42.04 -16.98
CA SER A 345 -58.23 -41.08 -17.10
C SER A 345 -57.17 -41.24 -16.00
N ASN A 346 -57.51 -41.84 -14.85
CA ASN A 346 -56.55 -42.10 -13.77
C ASN A 346 -55.82 -43.44 -13.97
N ILE A 347 -56.48 -44.45 -14.53
CA ILE A 347 -55.86 -45.75 -14.84
C ILE A 347 -54.81 -45.61 -15.96
N LEU A 348 -55.06 -44.77 -16.97
CA LEU A 348 -54.09 -44.55 -18.05
C LEU A 348 -52.81 -43.83 -17.59
N LYS A 349 -52.86 -43.01 -16.53
CA LYS A 349 -51.66 -42.39 -15.94
C LYS A 349 -50.77 -43.39 -15.20
N TYR A 350 -51.33 -44.48 -14.68
CA TYR A 350 -50.57 -45.51 -13.95
C TYR A 350 -49.87 -46.50 -14.88
N ILE A 351 -50.48 -46.84 -16.02
CA ILE A 351 -49.87 -47.77 -17.00
C ILE A 351 -48.70 -47.09 -17.75
N ALA A 352 -48.73 -45.76 -17.94
CA ALA A 352 -47.66 -45.03 -18.62
C ALA A 352 -46.34 -44.87 -17.81
N LYS A 353 -46.32 -45.17 -16.51
CA LYS A 353 -45.10 -45.09 -15.69
C LYS A 353 -44.30 -46.40 -15.59
N TRP A 354 -44.87 -47.53 -16.01
CA TRP A 354 -44.22 -48.84 -15.88
C TRP A 354 -43.45 -49.30 -17.12
N ASP A 355 -43.52 -48.55 -18.23
CA ASP A 355 -42.81 -48.90 -19.48
C ASP A 355 -41.46 -48.15 -19.67
N VAL A 356 -40.95 -47.47 -18.63
CA VAL A 356 -39.67 -46.72 -18.67
C VAL A 356 -38.63 -47.22 -17.66
N ALA A 357 -38.93 -48.22 -16.83
CA ALA A 357 -37.98 -48.76 -15.84
C ALA A 357 -37.41 -50.16 -16.18
N LEU A 358 -37.62 -50.65 -17.41
CA LEU A 358 -36.98 -51.86 -17.94
C LEU A 358 -36.27 -51.56 -19.27
N LYS A 359 -35.23 -50.71 -19.22
CA LYS A 359 -34.08 -50.71 -20.14
C LYS A 359 -32.83 -50.26 -19.41
#